data_AF-A0A6A2YJS8-F1
#
_entry.id   AF-A0A6A2YJS8-F1
#
_cell.length_a   1.000
_cell.length_b   1.000
_cell.length_c   1.000
_cell.angle_alpha   90.00
_cell.angle_beta   90.00
_cell.angle_gamma   90.00
#
_symmetry.space_group_name_H-M   'P 1'
#
loop_
_entity.id
_entity.type
_entity.pdbx_description
1 polymer ?
#
loop_
_entity_poly.entity_id
_entity_poly.type
_entity_poly.pdbx_seq_one_letter_code
_entity_poly.pdbx_strand_id
1 'polypeptide(L)'
;MASDSNFVQTAIPRFDGHSDHWSMLMENFLRSKEYLPIVESGIQATTPNAVLTDTQKTELEGRKLKDLKAKNYLFQEIDRPILEIILSKETSKDIWDSMKKKYEGSAKMKRAQLQTLRRDFETLQMKDGESVTSYCARTMEISNKMRFHGEKMEDVTIVEKILRSLTPKFDYVVCSIEESKDIDTFSLDELQSSLLVHEQKMNRSSISEEQALKASTFTSFLKLKRKG
;
A
#
# COMPACT_ATOMS: atom_id res chain seq x y z
N MET A 1 37.03 1.01 -20.65
CA MET A 1 36.46 2.06 -19.79
C MET A 1 35.23 1.47 -19.13
N ALA A 2 35.32 1.16 -17.83
CA ALA A 2 34.16 0.70 -17.07
C ALA A 2 33.31 1.93 -16.78
N SER A 3 32.07 1.94 -17.28
CA SER A 3 31.07 2.93 -16.94
C SER A 3 30.73 2.81 -15.46
N ASP A 4 31.12 3.81 -14.68
CA ASP A 4 30.66 4.00 -13.30
C ASP A 4 29.13 4.06 -13.30
N SER A 5 28.51 2.94 -12.92
CA SER A 5 27.11 2.90 -12.56
C SER A 5 27.01 3.63 -11.22
N ASN A 6 26.77 4.93 -11.28
CA ASN A 6 26.36 5.73 -10.12
C ASN A 6 24.99 5.22 -9.65
N PHE A 7 24.99 4.12 -8.91
CA PHE A 7 23.85 3.73 -8.09
C PHE A 7 23.62 4.86 -7.10
N VAL A 8 22.49 5.55 -7.25
CA VAL A 8 22.02 6.53 -6.27
C VAL A 8 22.11 5.88 -4.90
N GLN A 9 22.87 6.49 -3.99
CA GLN A 9 22.96 6.02 -2.63
C GLN A 9 21.55 6.05 -2.03
N THR A 10 20.97 4.87 -1.79
CA THR A 10 19.65 4.76 -1.17
C THR A 10 19.67 5.52 0.13
N ALA A 11 18.84 6.55 0.21
CA ALA A 11 18.63 7.30 1.44
C ALA A 11 18.16 6.32 2.52
N ILE A 12 18.68 6.50 3.72
CA ILE A 12 18.30 5.65 4.83
C ILE A 12 16.84 6.03 5.21
N PRO A 13 15.93 5.05 5.38
CA PRO A 13 14.51 5.34 5.61
C PRO A 13 14.22 5.86 7.03
N ARG A 14 13.80 7.12 7.13
CA ARG A 14 13.48 7.76 8.42
C ARG A 14 12.21 7.20 9.01
N PHE A 15 12.21 7.01 10.32
CA PHE A 15 11.01 6.60 11.03
C PHE A 15 10.02 7.77 11.10
N ASP A 16 8.85 7.62 10.49
CA ASP A 16 7.81 8.65 10.35
C ASP A 16 6.59 8.41 11.26
N GLY A 17 6.68 7.46 12.20
CA GLY A 17 5.57 7.02 13.04
C GLY A 17 4.77 5.85 12.46
N HIS A 18 4.91 5.54 11.17
CA HIS A 18 4.26 4.38 10.54
C HIS A 18 5.21 3.19 10.52
N SER A 19 5.16 2.36 11.56
CA SER A 19 6.02 1.18 11.71
C SER A 19 6.07 0.29 10.48
N ASP A 20 4.91 0.13 9.87
CA ASP A 20 4.65 -0.80 8.79
C ASP A 20 5.35 -0.36 7.49
N HIS A 21 5.20 0.92 7.15
CA HIS A 21 5.87 1.54 6.02
C HIS A 21 7.40 1.62 6.25
N TRP A 22 7.81 2.06 7.44
CA TRP A 22 9.22 2.15 7.80
C TRP A 22 9.92 0.78 7.79
N SER A 23 9.30 -0.25 8.37
CA SER A 23 9.87 -1.60 8.43
C SER A 23 10.09 -2.15 7.03
N MET A 24 9.14 -1.97 6.11
CA MET A 24 9.27 -2.40 4.72
C MET A 24 10.46 -1.71 4.01
N LEU A 25 10.57 -0.39 4.14
CA LEU A 25 11.67 0.38 3.53
C LEU A 25 13.03 -0.01 4.15
N MET A 26 13.08 -0.13 5.48
CA MET A 26 14.30 -0.46 6.22
C MET A 26 14.76 -1.90 5.94
N GLU A 27 13.84 -2.87 5.86
CA GLU A 27 14.18 -4.25 5.46
C GLU A 27 14.81 -4.27 4.06
N ASN A 28 14.22 -3.55 3.10
CA ASN A 28 14.76 -3.47 1.74
C ASN A 28 16.16 -2.82 1.72
N PHE A 29 16.35 -1.72 2.48
CA PHE A 29 17.65 -1.08 2.64
C PHE A 29 18.70 -2.05 3.23
N LEU A 30 18.38 -2.74 4.33
CA LEU A 30 19.29 -3.69 4.98
C LEU A 30 19.60 -4.91 4.09
N ARG A 31 18.64 -5.37 3.26
CA ARG A 31 18.87 -6.42 2.23
C ARG A 31 19.87 -5.95 1.19
N SER A 32 19.71 -4.72 0.67
CA SER A 32 20.63 -4.14 -0.32
C SER A 32 22.08 -4.02 0.18
N LYS A 33 22.26 -3.95 1.50
CA LYS A 33 23.57 -3.84 2.15
C LYS A 33 24.07 -5.17 2.74
N GLU A 34 23.35 -6.26 2.53
CA GLU A 34 23.63 -7.61 3.07
C GLU A 34 23.70 -7.68 4.60
N TYR A 35 23.02 -6.77 5.30
CA TYR A 35 23.00 -6.73 6.77
C TYR A 35 21.77 -7.41 7.37
N LEU A 36 20.70 -7.60 6.59
CA LEU A 36 19.45 -8.20 7.10
C LEU A 36 19.67 -9.52 7.86
N PRO A 37 20.48 -10.49 7.37
CA PRO A 37 20.68 -11.75 8.10
C PRO A 37 21.28 -11.56 9.50
N ILE A 38 22.11 -10.54 9.71
CA ILE A 38 22.71 -10.21 11.01
C ILE A 38 21.68 -9.55 11.93
N VAL A 39 20.84 -8.67 11.38
CA VAL A 39 19.77 -7.99 12.12
C VAL A 39 18.70 -8.99 12.58
N GLU A 40 18.37 -9.99 11.75
CA GLU A 40 17.37 -11.02 12.11
C GLU A 40 17.94 -12.09 13.04
N SER A 41 19.12 -12.63 12.72
CA SER A 41 19.71 -13.77 13.45
C SER A 41 20.51 -13.37 14.68
N GLY A 42 20.98 -12.11 14.73
CA GLY A 42 21.89 -11.62 15.76
C GLY A 42 23.31 -12.14 15.60
N ILE A 43 24.19 -11.70 16.50
CA ILE A 43 25.52 -12.29 16.67
C ILE A 43 25.39 -13.38 17.74
N GLN A 44 25.73 -14.63 17.41
CA GLN A 44 25.75 -15.68 18.44
C GLN A 44 26.80 -15.36 19.50
N ALA A 45 26.41 -15.46 20.77
CA ALA A 45 27.35 -15.39 21.87
C ALA A 45 28.27 -16.61 21.79
N THR A 46 29.57 -16.38 21.58
CA THR A 46 30.58 -17.42 21.72
C THR A 46 30.50 -18.02 23.12
N THR A 47 30.48 -19.34 23.22
CA THR A 47 30.55 -20.01 24.53
C THR A 47 31.88 -19.60 25.20
N PRO A 48 31.89 -19.25 26.50
CA PRO A 48 33.05 -18.67 27.18
C PRO A 48 34.34 -19.52 27.15
N ASN A 49 34.25 -20.80 26.75
CA ASN A 49 35.35 -21.76 26.74
C ASN A 49 35.57 -22.46 25.38
N ALA A 50 34.95 -21.99 24.29
CA ALA A 50 35.23 -22.57 22.97
C ALA A 50 36.58 -22.07 22.44
N VAL A 51 37.51 -23.00 22.18
CA VAL A 51 38.70 -22.71 21.39
C VAL A 51 38.25 -22.54 19.95
N LEU A 52 38.06 -21.28 19.55
CA LEU A 52 37.73 -20.94 18.17
C LEU A 52 38.95 -21.17 17.28
N THR A 53 38.74 -21.80 16.13
CA THR A 53 39.74 -21.82 15.05
C THR A 53 39.93 -20.40 14.49
N ASP A 54 41.07 -20.13 13.86
CA ASP A 54 41.34 -18.80 13.30
C ASP A 54 40.30 -18.41 12.24
N THR A 55 39.80 -19.37 11.47
CA THR A 55 38.69 -19.18 10.53
C THR A 55 37.40 -18.72 11.24
N GLN A 56 37.05 -19.33 12.38
CA GLN A 56 35.86 -18.94 13.14
C GLN A 56 36.00 -17.56 13.79
N LYS A 57 37.21 -17.18 14.21
CA LYS A 57 37.49 -15.83 14.73
C LYS A 57 37.29 -14.77 13.65
N THR A 58 37.86 -14.98 12.46
CA THR A 58 37.70 -14.04 11.34
C THR A 58 36.24 -13.90 10.92
N GLU A 59 35.47 -15.00 10.89
CA GLU A 59 34.04 -14.94 10.59
C GLU A 59 33.25 -14.15 11.66
N LEU A 60 33.54 -14.39 12.94
CA LEU A 60 32.90 -13.67 14.05
C LEU A 60 33.21 -12.17 14.01
N GLU A 61 34.45 -11.78 13.73
CA GLU A 61 34.83 -10.37 13.55
C GLU A 61 34.10 -9.74 12.36
N GLY A 62 34.00 -10.47 11.24
CA GLY A 62 33.21 -10.03 10.08
C GLY A 62 31.73 -9.79 10.43
N ARG A 63 31.12 -10.70 11.22
CA ARG A 63 29.74 -10.55 11.72
C ARG A 63 29.59 -9.36 12.66
N LYS A 64 30.52 -9.17 13.60
CA LYS A 64 30.56 -8.00 14.50
C LYS A 64 30.67 -6.69 13.72
N LEU A 65 31.50 -6.66 12.68
CA LEU A 65 31.63 -5.49 11.83
C LEU A 65 30.33 -5.18 11.06
N LYS A 66 29.66 -6.22 10.52
CA LYS A 66 28.35 -6.06 9.86
C LYS A 66 27.28 -5.56 10.84
N ASP A 67 27.24 -6.09 12.06
CA ASP A 67 26.34 -5.63 13.11
C ASP A 67 26.57 -4.16 13.47
N LEU A 68 27.82 -3.74 13.68
CA LEU A 68 28.17 -2.34 13.96
C LEU A 68 27.72 -1.41 12.84
N LYS A 69 27.88 -1.81 11.58
CA LYS A 69 27.40 -1.03 10.43
C LYS A 69 25.87 -0.95 10.42
N ALA A 70 25.18 -2.07 10.65
CA ALA A 70 23.71 -2.11 10.74
C ALA A 70 23.19 -1.22 11.89
N LYS A 71 23.83 -1.28 13.06
CA LYS A 71 23.52 -0.41 14.21
C LYS A 71 23.64 1.07 13.85
N ASN A 72 24.71 1.47 13.17
CA ASN A 72 24.89 2.86 12.75
C ASN A 72 23.75 3.33 11.85
N TYR A 73 23.30 2.51 10.90
CA TYR A 73 22.15 2.86 10.06
C TYR A 73 20.86 2.96 10.88
N LEU A 74 20.58 1.99 11.76
CA LEU A 74 19.39 2.04 12.61
C LEU A 74 19.39 3.28 13.52
N PHE A 75 20.53 3.66 14.08
CA PHE A 75 20.63 4.86 14.91
C PHE A 75 20.46 6.17 14.13
N GLN A 76 20.86 6.22 12.87
CA GLN A 76 20.67 7.42 12.03
C GLN A 76 19.19 7.71 11.74
N GLU A 77 18.34 6.68 11.78
CA GLU A 77 16.90 6.80 11.49
C GLU A 77 16.01 7.02 12.71
N ILE A 78 16.56 6.77 13.90
CA ILE A 78 15.81 6.79 15.14
C ILE A 78 16.04 8.15 15.82
N ASP A 79 14.98 8.95 15.88
CA ASP A 79 15.02 10.21 16.62
C ASP A 79 15.23 9.96 18.13
N ARG A 80 15.85 10.94 18.80
CA ARG A 80 16.19 10.90 20.23
C ARG A 80 15.06 10.40 21.15
N PRO A 81 13.78 10.83 20.99
CA PRO A 81 12.69 10.34 21.84
C PRO A 81 12.45 8.83 21.70
N ILE A 82 12.69 8.27 20.52
CA ILE A 82 12.50 6.85 20.25
C ILE A 82 13.67 6.06 20.84
N LEU A 83 14.89 6.59 20.70
CA LEU A 83 16.11 6.06 21.27
C LEU A 83 16.01 5.91 22.80
N GLU A 84 15.41 6.88 23.49
CA GLU A 84 15.22 6.86 24.94
C GLU A 84 14.28 5.73 25.42
N ILE A 85 13.42 5.21 24.53
CA ILE A 85 12.43 4.19 24.86
C ILE A 85 12.93 2.77 24.53
N ILE A 86 13.94 2.62 23.66
CA ILE A 86 14.55 1.33 23.35
C ILE A 86 15.43 0.90 24.53
N LEU A 87 15.03 -0.15 25.25
CA LEU A 87 15.73 -0.63 26.45
C LEU A 87 17.05 -1.36 26.13
N SER A 88 17.07 -2.15 25.05
CA SER A 88 18.23 -2.96 24.66
C SER A 88 18.82 -2.45 23.34
N LYS A 89 20.13 -2.15 23.34
CA LYS A 89 20.85 -1.52 22.21
C LYS A 89 22.22 -2.15 21.96
N GLU A 90 22.44 -3.37 22.45
CA GLU A 90 23.75 -4.03 22.41
C GLU A 90 24.09 -4.50 20.99
N THR A 91 23.11 -5.01 20.26
CA THR A 91 23.21 -5.45 18.87
C THR A 91 22.25 -4.71 17.95
N SER A 92 22.46 -4.80 16.64
CA SER A 92 21.48 -4.31 15.64
C SER A 92 20.15 -5.04 15.76
N LYS A 93 20.19 -6.33 16.12
CA LYS A 93 19.01 -7.15 16.42
C LYS A 93 18.18 -6.57 17.58
N ASP A 94 18.82 -6.20 18.68
CA ASP A 94 18.10 -5.67 19.84
C ASP A 94 17.34 -4.38 19.51
N ILE A 95 17.97 -3.50 18.72
CA ILE A 95 17.37 -2.25 18.26
C ILE A 95 16.21 -2.54 17.32
N TRP A 96 16.41 -3.45 16.37
CA TRP A 96 15.40 -3.88 15.41
C TRP A 96 14.17 -4.51 16.08
N ASP A 97 14.39 -5.49 16.95
CA ASP A 97 13.33 -6.20 17.67
C ASP A 97 12.59 -5.25 18.63
N SER A 98 13.29 -4.31 19.26
CA SER A 98 12.66 -3.28 20.10
C SER A 98 11.81 -2.31 19.29
N MET A 99 12.28 -1.88 18.12
CA MET A 99 11.53 -1.02 17.20
C MET A 99 10.27 -1.72 16.72
N LYS A 100 10.38 -2.96 16.23
CA LYS A 100 9.23 -3.79 15.85
C LYS A 100 8.27 -3.96 17.03
N LYS A 101 8.73 -4.43 18.18
CA LYS A 101 7.86 -4.65 19.34
C LYS A 101 7.07 -3.39 19.75
N LYS A 102 7.69 -2.22 19.68
CA LYS A 102 7.07 -0.96 20.08
C LYS A 102 6.06 -0.44 19.05
N TYR A 103 6.38 -0.57 17.77
CA TYR A 103 5.66 0.16 16.71
C TYR A 103 4.83 -0.73 15.80
N GLU A 104 5.18 -2.01 15.64
CA GLU A 104 4.41 -2.98 14.87
C GLU A 104 3.07 -3.31 15.57
N GLY A 105 2.93 -2.86 16.82
CA GLY A 105 1.73 -3.05 17.60
C GLY A 105 1.58 -4.48 18.11
N SER A 106 0.73 -4.66 19.13
CA SER A 106 0.37 -6.03 19.53
C SER A 106 -0.38 -6.73 18.40
N ALA A 107 -0.28 -8.06 18.31
CA ALA A 107 -1.11 -8.85 17.40
C ALA A 107 -2.62 -8.54 17.54
N LYS A 108 -3.06 -8.13 18.75
CA LYS A 108 -4.42 -7.65 19.01
C LYS A 108 -4.73 -6.34 18.28
N MET A 109 -3.80 -5.39 18.22
CA MET A 109 -3.96 -4.14 17.48
C MET A 109 -3.98 -4.37 15.97
N LYS A 110 -3.06 -5.18 15.43
CA LYS A 110 -3.07 -5.57 14.00
C LYS A 110 -4.41 -6.23 13.62
N ARG A 111 -4.92 -7.13 14.48
CA ARG A 111 -6.24 -7.75 14.29
C ARG A 111 -7.37 -6.72 14.32
N ALA A 112 -7.35 -5.76 15.24
CA ALA A 112 -8.38 -4.72 15.32
C ALA A 112 -8.34 -3.80 14.08
N GLN A 113 -7.16 -3.41 13.61
CA GLN A 113 -7.00 -2.64 12.36
C GLN A 113 -7.53 -3.41 11.15
N LEU A 114 -7.19 -4.70 11.05
CA LEU A 114 -7.72 -5.55 9.97
C LEU A 114 -9.25 -5.64 9.99
N GLN A 115 -9.86 -5.75 11.18
CA GLN A 115 -11.32 -5.75 11.32
C GLN A 115 -11.95 -4.43 10.88
N THR A 116 -11.32 -3.29 11.20
CA THR A 116 -11.76 -1.99 10.68
C THR A 116 -11.68 -1.94 9.16
N LEU A 117 -10.58 -2.41 8.56
CA LEU A 117 -10.42 -2.44 7.11
C LEU A 117 -11.44 -3.34 6.41
N ARG A 118 -11.75 -4.51 6.99
CA ARG A 118 -12.81 -5.40 6.49
C ARG A 118 -14.16 -4.70 6.46
N ARG A 119 -14.54 -4.05 7.57
CA ARG A 119 -15.78 -3.28 7.63
C ARG A 119 -15.79 -2.15 6.60
N ASP A 120 -14.67 -1.43 6.47
CA ASP A 120 -14.56 -0.33 5.52
C ASP A 120 -14.64 -0.84 4.06
N PHE A 121 -14.05 -1.99 3.75
CA PHE A 121 -14.16 -2.67 2.46
C PHE A 121 -15.59 -3.16 2.19
N GLU A 122 -16.25 -3.79 3.16
CA GLU A 122 -17.62 -4.29 3.05
C GLU A 122 -18.61 -3.15 2.79
N THR A 123 -18.47 -2.04 3.51
CA THR A 123 -19.33 -0.85 3.40
C THR A 123 -18.93 0.10 2.29
N LEU A 124 -17.79 -0.13 1.63
CA LEU A 124 -17.32 0.71 0.53
C LEU A 124 -18.35 0.72 -0.60
N GLN A 125 -18.76 1.91 -1.01
CA GLN A 125 -19.63 2.14 -2.16
C GLN A 125 -19.14 3.35 -2.94
N MET A 126 -19.43 3.34 -4.24
CA MET A 126 -19.21 4.47 -5.12
C MET A 126 -20.17 5.60 -4.72
N LYS A 127 -19.64 6.81 -4.55
CA LYS A 127 -20.46 7.96 -4.19
C LYS A 127 -21.12 8.58 -5.44
N ASP A 128 -22.22 9.29 -5.24
CA ASP A 128 -22.83 10.09 -6.30
C ASP A 128 -21.86 11.15 -6.81
N GLY A 129 -21.70 11.20 -8.15
CA GLY A 129 -20.75 12.11 -8.80
C GLY A 129 -19.27 11.74 -8.66
N GLU A 130 -18.93 10.65 -7.95
CA GLU A 130 -17.56 10.13 -7.94
C GLU A 130 -17.19 9.58 -9.33
N SER A 131 -15.92 9.72 -9.71
CA SER A 131 -15.41 9.13 -10.95
C SER A 131 -15.02 7.67 -10.74
N VAL A 132 -15.10 6.86 -11.81
CA VAL A 132 -14.66 5.45 -11.79
C VAL A 132 -13.21 5.35 -11.30
N THR A 133 -12.31 6.19 -11.80
CA THR A 133 -10.90 6.17 -11.39
C THR A 133 -10.72 6.45 -9.90
N SER A 134 -11.44 7.44 -9.34
CA SER A 134 -11.39 7.73 -7.90
C SER A 134 -11.89 6.55 -7.07
N TYR A 135 -12.98 5.94 -7.53
CA TYR A 135 -13.58 4.81 -6.83
C TYR A 135 -12.68 3.56 -6.85
N CYS A 136 -12.13 3.20 -8.01
CA CYS A 136 -11.20 2.08 -8.13
C CYS A 136 -9.93 2.31 -7.28
N ALA A 137 -9.40 3.54 -7.26
CA ALA A 137 -8.23 3.88 -6.45
C ALA A 137 -8.47 3.67 -4.95
N ARG A 138 -9.63 4.12 -4.42
CA ARG A 138 -10.02 3.88 -3.01
C ARG A 138 -10.18 2.39 -2.70
N THR A 139 -10.80 1.64 -3.61
CA THR A 139 -10.98 0.19 -3.44
C THR A 139 -9.63 -0.52 -3.38
N MET A 140 -8.70 -0.13 -4.24
CA MET A 140 -7.34 -0.65 -4.25
C MET A 140 -6.54 -0.25 -3.02
N GLU A 141 -6.69 0.97 -2.53
CA GLU A 141 -6.03 1.43 -1.31
C GLU A 141 -6.42 0.55 -0.11
N ILE A 142 -7.72 0.29 0.08
CA ILE A 142 -8.21 -0.57 1.18
C ILE A 142 -7.73 -2.00 0.99
N SER A 143 -7.84 -2.55 -0.24
CA SER A 143 -7.41 -3.92 -0.55
C SER A 143 -5.91 -4.12 -0.29
N ASN A 144 -5.08 -3.15 -0.66
CA ASN A 144 -3.63 -3.20 -0.40
C ASN A 144 -3.31 -3.10 1.10
N LYS A 145 -4.05 -2.28 1.86
CA LYS A 145 -3.92 -2.26 3.33
C LYS A 145 -4.31 -3.61 3.95
N MET A 146 -5.37 -4.27 3.45
CA MET A 146 -5.76 -5.61 3.92
C MET A 146 -4.68 -6.66 3.59
N ARG A 147 -4.14 -6.66 2.36
CA ARG A 147 -3.00 -7.49 1.96
C ARG A 147 -1.80 -7.30 2.87
N PHE A 148 -1.48 -6.05 3.17
CA PHE A 148 -0.39 -5.68 4.05
C PHE A 148 -0.56 -6.28 5.46
N HIS A 149 -1.78 -6.29 6.00
CA HIS A 149 -2.08 -6.92 7.29
C HIS A 149 -2.26 -8.45 7.22
N GLY A 150 -1.87 -9.08 6.10
CA GLY A 150 -1.82 -10.54 5.94
C GLY A 150 -3.11 -11.18 5.43
N GLU A 151 -4.09 -10.39 4.99
CA GLU A 151 -5.31 -10.92 4.39
C GLU A 151 -5.10 -11.21 2.90
N LYS A 152 -5.53 -12.39 2.46
CA LYS A 152 -5.47 -12.75 1.05
C LYS A 152 -6.59 -12.01 0.31
N MET A 153 -6.24 -10.95 -0.41
CA MET A 153 -7.15 -10.25 -1.33
C MET A 153 -6.81 -10.65 -2.75
N GLU A 154 -7.62 -11.51 -3.36
CA GLU A 154 -7.48 -11.89 -4.76
C GLU A 154 -8.11 -10.82 -5.66
N ASP A 155 -7.65 -10.71 -6.91
CA ASP A 155 -8.17 -9.70 -7.83
C ASP A 155 -9.66 -9.92 -8.13
N VAL A 156 -10.11 -11.18 -8.19
CA VAL A 156 -11.54 -11.54 -8.33
C VAL A 156 -12.39 -10.92 -7.21
N THR A 157 -11.92 -10.97 -5.95
CA THR A 157 -12.63 -10.37 -4.80
C THR A 157 -12.78 -8.86 -4.96
N ILE A 158 -11.76 -8.20 -5.53
CA ILE A 158 -11.75 -6.76 -5.77
C ILE A 158 -12.69 -6.41 -6.94
N VAL A 159 -12.64 -7.18 -8.03
CA VAL A 159 -13.50 -7.02 -9.21
C VAL A 159 -14.98 -7.17 -8.82
N GLU A 160 -15.33 -8.26 -8.13
CA GLU A 160 -16.68 -8.50 -7.63
C GLU A 160 -17.13 -7.40 -6.66
N LYS A 161 -16.21 -6.91 -5.81
CA LYS A 161 -16.52 -5.80 -4.92
C LYS A 161 -16.91 -4.57 -5.72
N ILE A 162 -16.11 -4.18 -6.71
CA ILE A 162 -16.37 -3.00 -7.54
C ILE A 162 -17.73 -3.15 -8.23
N LEU A 163 -17.96 -4.23 -8.97
CA LEU A 163 -19.20 -4.47 -9.71
C LEU A 163 -20.46 -4.34 -8.84
N ARG A 164 -20.45 -4.93 -7.63
CA ARG A 164 -21.60 -4.91 -6.69
C ARG A 164 -21.84 -3.57 -5.99
N SER A 165 -20.94 -2.61 -6.12
CA SER A 165 -20.96 -1.37 -5.31
C SER A 165 -20.77 -0.09 -6.13
N LEU A 166 -20.86 -0.20 -7.45
CA LEU A 166 -21.05 0.94 -8.33
C LEU A 166 -22.42 1.58 -8.09
N THR A 167 -22.54 2.85 -8.51
CA THR A 167 -23.83 3.55 -8.48
C THR A 167 -24.78 3.00 -9.55
N PRO A 168 -26.11 3.11 -9.37
CA PRO A 168 -27.10 2.56 -10.31
C PRO A 168 -26.95 3.02 -11.77
N LYS A 169 -26.28 4.16 -11.99
CA LYS A 169 -25.95 4.65 -13.34
C LYS A 169 -25.13 3.65 -14.16
N PHE A 170 -24.45 2.70 -13.52
CA PHE A 170 -23.64 1.66 -14.16
C PHE A 170 -24.32 0.30 -14.27
N ASP A 171 -25.56 0.12 -13.80
CA ASP A 171 -26.24 -1.20 -13.75
C ASP A 171 -26.20 -1.92 -15.12
N TYR A 172 -26.48 -1.19 -16.21
CA TYR A 172 -26.41 -1.73 -17.56
C TYR A 172 -25.00 -2.24 -17.94
N VAL A 173 -23.96 -1.53 -17.51
CA VAL A 173 -22.56 -1.90 -17.78
C VAL A 173 -22.18 -3.14 -16.96
N VAL A 174 -22.62 -3.20 -15.70
CA VAL A 174 -22.41 -4.37 -14.84
C VAL A 174 -23.04 -5.61 -15.45
N CYS A 175 -24.33 -5.56 -15.82
CA CYS A 175 -24.99 -6.70 -16.48
C CYS A 175 -24.27 -7.12 -17.77
N SER A 176 -23.87 -6.14 -18.61
CA SER A 176 -23.15 -6.46 -19.84
C SER A 176 -21.79 -7.14 -19.59
N ILE A 177 -21.08 -6.78 -18.51
CA ILE A 177 -19.81 -7.42 -18.14
C ILE A 177 -20.07 -8.84 -17.62
N GLU A 178 -21.01 -9.00 -16.70
CA GLU A 178 -21.37 -10.29 -16.10
C GLU A 178 -21.86 -11.31 -17.15
N GLU A 179 -22.54 -10.85 -18.20
CA GLU A 179 -23.01 -11.71 -19.30
C GLU A 179 -21.91 -12.06 -20.31
N SER A 180 -20.91 -11.21 -20.49
CA SER A 180 -19.93 -11.33 -21.58
C SER A 180 -18.52 -11.74 -21.15
N LYS A 181 -18.22 -11.72 -19.85
CA LYS A 181 -16.90 -12.00 -19.28
C LYS A 181 -16.97 -13.05 -18.19
N ASP A 182 -15.94 -13.88 -18.15
CA ASP A 182 -15.70 -14.77 -17.02
C ASP A 182 -15.02 -13.99 -15.89
N ILE A 183 -15.76 -13.74 -14.81
CA ILE A 183 -15.30 -12.91 -13.68
C ILE A 183 -14.11 -13.53 -12.96
N ASP A 184 -13.98 -14.86 -12.96
CA ASP A 184 -12.86 -15.56 -12.30
C ASP A 184 -11.51 -15.27 -12.97
N THR A 185 -11.52 -14.88 -14.24
CA THR A 185 -10.33 -14.55 -15.02
C THR A 185 -10.26 -13.07 -15.42
N PHE A 186 -11.30 -12.29 -15.11
CA PHE A 186 -11.40 -10.90 -15.53
C PHE A 186 -10.48 -10.01 -14.70
N SER A 187 -9.53 -9.36 -15.36
CA SER A 187 -8.53 -8.55 -14.66
C SER A 187 -9.09 -7.19 -14.22
N LEU A 188 -8.50 -6.63 -13.17
CA LEU A 188 -8.86 -5.30 -12.68
C LEU A 188 -8.65 -4.20 -13.73
N ASP A 189 -7.57 -4.31 -14.53
CA ASP A 189 -7.25 -3.34 -15.57
C ASP A 189 -8.28 -3.35 -16.71
N GLU A 190 -8.76 -4.53 -17.11
CA GLU A 190 -9.84 -4.69 -18.10
C GLU A 190 -11.17 -4.14 -17.57
N LEU A 191 -11.50 -4.41 -16.30
CA LEU A 191 -12.68 -3.86 -15.65
C LEU A 191 -12.63 -2.33 -15.64
N GLN A 192 -11.53 -1.75 -15.16
CA GLN A 192 -11.37 -0.31 -15.06
C GLN A 192 -11.45 0.35 -16.43
N SER A 193 -10.81 -0.24 -17.45
CA SER A 193 -10.86 0.25 -18.82
C SER A 193 -12.29 0.24 -19.38
N SER A 194 -13.03 -0.84 -19.14
CA SER A 194 -14.42 -0.98 -19.59
C SER A 194 -15.32 0.07 -18.94
N LEU A 195 -15.23 0.22 -17.61
CA LEU A 195 -16.01 1.22 -16.86
C LEU A 195 -15.69 2.65 -17.30
N LEU A 196 -14.41 2.98 -17.53
CA LEU A 196 -13.98 4.30 -17.98
C LEU A 196 -14.55 4.68 -19.35
N VAL A 197 -14.55 3.74 -20.31
CA VAL A 197 -15.13 3.97 -21.64
C VAL A 197 -16.63 4.29 -21.53
N HIS A 198 -17.35 3.61 -20.63
CA HIS A 198 -18.76 3.87 -20.41
C HIS A 198 -19.02 5.19 -19.67
N GLU A 199 -18.21 5.53 -18.67
CA GLU A 199 -18.29 6.83 -17.97
C GLU A 199 -18.13 8.01 -18.95
N GLN A 200 -17.17 7.92 -19.88
CA GLN A 200 -16.97 8.95 -20.91
C GLN A 200 -18.18 9.09 -21.86
N LYS A 201 -18.80 7.97 -22.25
CA LYS A 201 -20.00 7.99 -23.10
C LYS A 201 -21.20 8.61 -22.38
N MET A 202 -21.44 8.22 -21.13
CA MET A 202 -22.52 8.77 -20.30
C MET A 202 -22.37 10.28 -20.13
N ASN A 203 -21.16 10.76 -19.87
CA ASN A 203 -20.87 12.19 -19.71
C ASN A 203 -21.08 12.98 -21.01
N ARG A 204 -20.86 12.38 -22.19
CA ARG A 204 -21.18 13.02 -23.48
C ARG A 204 -22.68 13.13 -23.70
N SER A 205 -23.43 12.08 -23.37
CA SER A 205 -24.89 12.05 -23.52
C SER A 205 -25.56 13.06 -22.59
N SER A 206 -25.13 13.16 -21.33
CA SER A 206 -25.68 14.12 -20.37
C SER A 206 -25.47 15.58 -20.78
N ILE A 207 -24.31 15.92 -21.33
CA ILE A 207 -24.04 17.26 -21.89
C ILE A 207 -24.98 17.57 -23.06
N SER A 208 -25.21 16.59 -23.94
CA SER A 208 -26.11 16.76 -25.09
C SER A 208 -27.57 16.96 -24.67
N GLU A 209 -28.04 16.21 -23.67
CA GLU A 209 -29.39 16.34 -23.11
C GLU A 209 -29.59 17.68 -22.39
N GLU A 210 -28.61 18.14 -21.61
CA GLU A 210 -28.67 19.42 -20.92
C GLU A 210 -28.75 20.60 -21.91
N GLN A 211 -28.01 20.54 -23.02
CA GLN A 211 -28.08 21.54 -24.08
C GLN A 211 -29.46 21.56 -24.76
N ALA A 212 -30.03 20.39 -25.05
CA ALA A 212 -31.35 20.26 -25.64
C ALA A 212 -32.45 20.81 -24.71
N LEU A 213 -32.37 20.51 -23.41
CA LEU A 213 -33.29 21.02 -22.39
C LEU A 213 -33.22 22.55 -22.25
N LYS A 214 -32.02 23.12 -22.24
CA LYS A 214 -31.83 24.58 -22.22
C LYS A 214 -32.41 25.25 -23.47
N ALA A 215 -32.18 24.67 -24.66
CA ALA A 215 -32.73 25.18 -25.91
C ALA A 215 -34.27 25.13 -25.92
N SER A 216 -34.88 24.03 -25.46
CA SER A 216 -36.34 23.89 -25.38
C SER A 216 -36.96 24.87 -24.38
N THR A 217 -36.33 25.07 -23.23
CA THR A 217 -36.77 26.02 -22.19
C THR A 217 -36.67 27.46 -22.70
N PHE A 218 -35.56 27.81 -23.36
CA PHE A 218 -35.37 29.12 -23.97
C PHE A 218 -36.39 29.40 -25.09
N THR A 219 -36.65 28.40 -25.94
CA THR A 219 -37.66 28.51 -27.01
C THR A 219 -39.07 28.70 -26.44
N SER A 220 -39.39 28.02 -25.34
CA SER A 220 -40.68 28.14 -24.65
C SER A 220 -40.84 29.52 -24.01
N PHE A 221 -39.78 30.06 -23.41
CA PHE A 221 -39.75 31.42 -22.85
C PHE A 221 -39.96 32.49 -23.92
N LEU A 222 -39.32 32.37 -25.09
CA LEU A 222 -39.51 33.29 -26.21
C LEU A 222 -40.93 33.24 -26.78
N LYS A 223 -41.58 32.06 -26.80
CA LYS A 223 -42.98 31.92 -27.21
C LYS A 223 -43.96 32.59 -26.24
N LEU A 224 -43.70 32.56 -24.93
CA LEU A 224 -44.52 33.27 -23.94
C LEU A 224 -44.42 34.79 -24.09
N LYS A 225 -43.21 35.34 -24.29
CA LYS A 225 -42.99 36.79 -24.47
C LYS A 225 -43.62 37.38 -25.74
N ARG A 226 -43.95 36.57 -26.75
CA ARG A 226 -44.60 37.01 -27.99
C ARG A 226 -46.14 37.01 -27.92
N LYS A 227 -46.73 36.46 -26.86
CA LYS A 227 -48.19 36.30 -26.71
C LYS A 227 -48.83 37.25 -25.68
N GLY A 228 -48.04 38.07 -24.98
CA GLY A 228 -48.51 39.13 -24.09
C GLY A 228 -48.11 40.49 -24.65
#